data_AF-A0A954JN37-F1
#
_entry.id   AF-A0A954JN37-F1
#
_cell.length_a   1.000
_cell.length_b   1.000
_cell.length_c   1.000
_cell.angle_alpha   90.00
_cell.angle_beta   90.00
_cell.angle_gamma   90.00
#
_symmetry.space_group_name_H-M   'P 1'
#
loop_
_entity.id
_entity.type
_entity.pdbx_description
1 polymer ?
#
loop_
_entity_poly.entity_id
_entity_poly.type
_entity_poly.pdbx_seq_one_letter_code
_entity_poly.pdbx_strand_id
1 'polypeptide(L)'
;MRDDLALIESGEKPAPELEGKDGEVDLFGATGARELNDKFVNLRDSVHSSASREIMSELMHWFDDPDGNFVKDFQTNGFDGRLWELFLFAAFSEMGFTLDRSKPTPDFRLSKGDQKVFVEAVTANPSFGEQFDISGPPPPPPENFAHYIENEMPQKFGSPLRSKVTKAYWKAPDVAGNPFVIAIA
;
A
#
# COMPACT_ATOMS: atom_id res chain seq x y z
N MET A 1 24.85 -19.45 2.97
CA MET A 1 23.76 -18.61 3.49
C MET A 1 24.20 -17.18 3.24
N ARG A 2 23.38 -16.39 2.57
CA ARG A 2 23.73 -15.09 2.00
C ARG A 2 23.98 -14.07 3.13
N ASP A 3 25.17 -13.47 3.19
CA ASP A 3 25.61 -12.54 4.25
C ASP A 3 24.69 -11.30 4.40
N ASP A 4 23.88 -11.03 3.38
CA ASP A 4 22.84 -10.02 3.30
C ASP A 4 21.66 -10.22 4.28
N LEU A 5 21.54 -11.38 4.93
CA LEU A 5 20.54 -11.60 5.99
C LEU A 5 20.99 -11.10 7.38
N ALA A 6 22.28 -10.82 7.59
CA ALA A 6 22.81 -10.37 8.89
C ALA A 6 22.35 -8.94 9.28
N LEU A 7 21.88 -8.15 8.32
CA LEU A 7 21.35 -6.80 8.54
C LEU A 7 20.02 -6.77 9.33
N ILE A 8 19.30 -7.89 9.43
CA ILE A 8 18.04 -7.97 10.18
C ILE A 8 18.30 -8.16 11.68
N GLU A 9 19.49 -8.63 12.08
CA GLU A 9 19.79 -9.01 13.47
C GLU A 9 20.46 -7.90 14.31
N SER A 10 20.99 -6.83 13.69
CA SER A 10 21.75 -5.80 14.43
C SER A 10 20.88 -4.77 15.15
N GLY A 11 19.58 -4.67 14.84
CA GLY A 11 18.70 -3.63 15.38
C GLY A 11 19.07 -2.20 14.97
N GLU A 12 20.07 -2.04 14.11
CA GLU A 12 20.49 -0.76 13.56
C GLU A 12 19.60 -0.47 12.36
N LYS A 13 18.56 0.35 12.54
CA LYS A 13 17.75 0.87 11.43
C LYS A 13 18.49 2.08 10.84
N PRO A 14 19.00 2.03 9.60
CA PRO A 14 19.06 3.23 8.80
C PRO A 14 17.74 3.27 8.04
N ALA A 15 16.61 3.51 8.74
CA ALA A 15 15.54 4.16 8.02
C ALA A 15 16.17 5.46 7.50
N PRO A 16 16.09 5.77 6.20
CA PRO A 16 16.64 7.02 5.70
C PRO A 16 16.04 8.16 6.54
N GLU A 17 16.83 9.18 6.85
CA GLU A 17 16.28 10.41 7.42
C GLU A 17 15.28 10.96 6.38
N LEU A 18 13.99 10.75 6.63
CA LEU A 18 12.94 11.31 5.81
C LEU A 18 12.79 12.78 6.22
N GLU A 19 13.03 13.69 5.29
CA GLU A 19 12.77 15.10 5.51
C GLU A 19 11.25 15.30 5.62
N GLY A 20 10.78 15.76 6.78
CA GLY A 20 9.37 16.08 6.99
C GLY A 20 8.97 17.28 6.12
N LYS A 21 7.75 17.27 5.60
CA LYS A 21 7.23 18.39 4.81
C LYS A 21 6.66 19.51 5.69
N ASP A 22 6.89 20.76 5.27
CA ASP A 22 6.16 21.92 5.78
C ASP A 22 4.72 21.91 5.24
N GLY A 23 3.74 21.79 6.15
CA GLY A 23 2.32 21.72 5.83
C GLY A 23 1.71 20.40 6.30
N GLU A 24 0.79 20.50 7.25
CA GLU A 24 0.11 19.34 7.84
C GLU A 24 -0.92 18.78 6.83
N VAL A 25 -0.58 17.65 6.20
CA VAL A 25 -1.54 16.90 5.37
C VAL A 25 -2.50 16.16 6.30
N ASP A 26 -3.71 16.68 6.45
CA ASP A 26 -4.75 16.03 7.25
C ASP A 26 -5.46 14.92 6.44
N LEU A 27 -5.05 13.67 6.68
CA LEU A 27 -5.61 12.48 6.04
C LEU A 27 -7.10 12.28 6.36
N PHE A 28 -7.55 12.74 7.52
CA PHE A 28 -8.91 12.54 8.04
C PHE A 28 -9.79 13.78 7.92
N GLY A 29 -9.22 14.91 7.48
CA GLY A 29 -9.88 16.18 7.25
C GLY A 29 -10.89 16.14 6.12
N ALA A 30 -11.85 17.06 6.13
CA ALA A 30 -12.91 17.08 5.13
C ALA A 30 -12.39 17.47 3.73
N THR A 31 -12.59 16.59 2.74
CA THR A 31 -12.25 16.84 1.32
C THR A 31 -13.40 17.41 0.48
N GLY A 32 -14.59 17.56 1.07
CA GLY A 32 -15.81 17.94 0.34
C GLY A 32 -16.39 16.81 -0.54
N ALA A 33 -15.90 15.58 -0.40
CA ALA A 33 -16.48 14.41 -1.03
C ALA A 33 -17.93 14.19 -0.55
N ARG A 34 -18.83 13.83 -1.49
CA ARG A 34 -20.25 13.61 -1.19
C ARG A 34 -20.51 12.25 -0.55
N GLU A 35 -19.73 11.25 -0.94
CA GLU A 35 -19.84 9.87 -0.47
C GLU A 35 -18.46 9.42 0.01
N LEU A 36 -18.40 8.95 1.25
CA LEU A 36 -17.20 8.43 1.88
C LEU A 36 -17.25 6.90 1.87
N ASN A 37 -16.08 6.26 1.88
CA ASN A 37 -15.99 4.81 2.02
C ASN A 37 -16.38 4.37 3.43
N ASP A 38 -17.19 3.32 3.58
CA ASP A 38 -17.60 2.82 4.90
C ASP A 38 -16.42 2.37 5.76
N LYS A 39 -15.37 1.80 5.15
CA LYS A 39 -14.13 1.43 5.84
C LYS A 39 -13.35 2.65 6.31
N PHE A 40 -13.33 3.72 5.51
CA PHE A 40 -12.75 4.99 5.92
C PHE A 40 -13.54 5.59 7.08
N VAL A 41 -14.88 5.60 7.02
CA VAL A 41 -15.73 6.13 8.09
C VAL A 41 -15.51 5.34 9.39
N ASN A 42 -15.46 4.01 9.32
CA ASN A 42 -15.14 3.18 10.48
C ASN A 42 -13.74 3.51 11.06
N LEU A 43 -12.71 3.60 10.21
CA LEU A 43 -11.36 3.97 10.61
C LEU A 43 -11.31 5.37 11.24
N ARG A 44 -12.05 6.34 10.69
CA ARG A 44 -12.09 7.74 11.16
C ARG A 44 -12.81 7.86 12.51
N ASP A 45 -13.98 7.23 12.64
CA ASP A 45 -14.92 7.52 13.72
C ASP A 45 -14.86 6.50 14.88
N SER A 46 -14.31 5.30 14.65
CA SER A 46 -14.20 4.28 15.70
C SER A 46 -13.19 4.68 16.78
N VAL A 47 -13.57 4.59 18.05
CA VAL A 47 -12.65 4.82 19.17
C VAL A 47 -11.49 3.81 19.17
N HIS A 48 -11.73 2.59 18.70
CA HIS A 48 -10.73 1.52 18.66
C HIS A 48 -9.63 1.75 17.62
N SER A 49 -9.85 2.69 16.69
CA SER A 49 -8.91 3.00 15.62
C SER A 49 -8.00 4.21 15.93
N SER A 50 -8.03 4.76 17.14
CA SER A 50 -7.23 5.96 17.48
C SER A 50 -5.73 5.79 17.21
N ALA A 51 -5.14 4.69 17.68
CA ALA A 51 -3.73 4.40 17.46
C ALA A 51 -3.40 4.21 15.96
N SER A 52 -4.31 3.58 15.20
CA SER A 52 -4.14 3.44 13.75
C SER A 52 -4.16 4.80 13.06
N ARG A 53 -5.08 5.69 13.45
CA ARG A 53 -5.14 7.06 12.91
C ARG A 53 -3.88 7.85 13.22
N GLU A 54 -3.40 7.81 14.46
CA GLU A 54 -2.18 8.49 14.87
C GLU A 54 -0.98 8.04 14.02
N ILE A 55 -0.76 6.73 13.90
CA ILE A 55 0.34 6.19 13.07
C ILE A 55 0.19 6.62 11.61
N MET A 56 -1.02 6.57 11.05
CA MET A 56 -1.25 6.96 9.65
C MET A 56 -1.03 8.46 9.44
N SER A 57 -1.48 9.31 10.36
CA SER A 57 -1.21 10.76 10.32
C SER A 57 0.28 11.04 10.38
N GLU A 58 1.01 10.36 11.27
CA GLU A 58 2.47 10.48 11.34
C GLU A 58 3.11 10.11 10.00
N LEU A 59 2.77 8.95 9.43
CA LEU A 59 3.31 8.50 8.14
C LEU A 59 3.08 9.51 7.01
N MET A 60 1.96 10.24 7.04
CA MET A 60 1.63 11.25 6.04
C MET A 60 2.56 12.46 6.05
N HIS A 61 3.26 12.76 7.16
CA HIS A 61 4.26 13.83 7.19
C HIS A 61 5.44 13.58 6.24
N TRP A 62 5.72 12.32 5.93
CA TRP A 62 6.80 11.90 5.04
C TRP A 62 6.30 11.33 3.71
N PHE A 63 4.98 11.17 3.53
CA PHE A 63 4.42 10.65 2.31
C PHE A 63 4.28 11.76 1.25
N ASP A 64 4.84 11.53 0.07
CA ASP A 64 4.72 12.45 -1.05
C ASP A 64 3.45 12.17 -1.88
N ASP A 65 2.57 13.16 -1.99
CA ASP A 65 1.35 13.16 -2.82
C ASP A 65 1.46 14.26 -3.89
N PRO A 66 2.30 14.06 -4.93
CA PRO A 66 2.61 15.10 -5.90
C PRO A 66 1.41 15.53 -6.76
N ASP A 67 0.40 14.66 -6.91
CA ASP A 67 -0.83 14.92 -7.65
C ASP A 67 -1.99 15.40 -6.76
N GLY A 68 -1.82 15.39 -5.43
CA GLY A 68 -2.78 15.94 -4.46
C GLY A 68 -4.09 15.16 -4.34
N ASN A 69 -4.15 13.94 -4.89
CA ASN A 69 -5.36 13.13 -4.92
C ASN A 69 -5.39 12.07 -3.82
N PHE A 70 -4.26 11.81 -3.15
CA PHE A 70 -4.13 10.70 -2.21
C PHE A 70 -5.21 10.75 -1.12
N VAL A 71 -5.36 11.91 -0.46
CA VAL A 71 -6.33 12.08 0.64
C VAL A 71 -7.76 11.84 0.14
N LYS A 72 -8.13 12.41 -1.01
CA LYS A 72 -9.48 12.23 -1.57
C LYS A 72 -9.75 10.78 -1.96
N ASP A 73 -8.79 10.10 -2.58
CA ASP A 73 -8.93 8.70 -2.96
C ASP A 73 -9.01 7.78 -1.73
N PHE A 74 -8.18 8.06 -0.72
CA PHE A 74 -8.20 7.37 0.56
C PHE A 74 -9.56 7.47 1.24
N GLN A 75 -10.21 8.64 1.18
CA GLN A 75 -11.53 8.86 1.78
C GLN A 75 -12.69 8.25 0.99
N THR A 76 -12.47 7.86 -0.27
CA THR A 76 -13.52 7.45 -1.21
C THR A 76 -13.23 6.07 -1.83
N ASN A 77 -13.30 5.92 -3.15
CA ASN A 77 -13.24 4.60 -3.80
C ASN A 77 -11.84 3.98 -3.81
N GLY A 78 -10.81 4.75 -3.45
CA GLY A 78 -9.42 4.30 -3.42
C GLY A 78 -8.94 3.75 -2.07
N PHE A 79 -9.80 3.67 -1.04
CA PHE A 79 -9.40 3.35 0.34
C PHE A 79 -8.40 2.19 0.47
N ASP A 80 -8.73 1.00 -0.03
CA ASP A 80 -7.84 -0.18 0.11
C ASP A 80 -6.50 0.00 -0.62
N GLY A 81 -6.55 0.60 -1.82
CA GLY A 81 -5.35 0.85 -2.62
C GLY A 81 -4.42 1.86 -1.95
N ARG A 82 -4.98 2.98 -1.46
CA ARG A 82 -4.22 4.02 -0.77
C ARG A 82 -3.70 3.55 0.59
N LEU A 83 -4.48 2.74 1.32
CA LEU A 83 -4.00 2.07 2.53
C LEU A 83 -2.83 1.13 2.23
N TRP A 84 -2.91 0.36 1.16
CA TRP A 84 -1.83 -0.53 0.72
C TRP A 84 -0.58 0.24 0.30
N GLU A 85 -0.73 1.34 -0.43
CA GLU A 85 0.37 2.24 -0.79
C GLU A 85 1.04 2.86 0.44
N LEU A 86 0.27 3.30 1.44
CA LEU A 86 0.83 3.86 2.68
C LEU A 86 1.59 2.79 3.49
N PHE A 87 1.06 1.56 3.54
CA PHE A 87 1.76 0.44 4.15
C PHE A 87 3.08 0.13 3.42
N LEU A 88 3.06 0.04 2.10
CA LEU A 88 4.25 -0.22 1.29
C LEU A 88 5.30 0.88 1.45
N PHE A 89 4.87 2.15 1.50
CA PHE A 89 5.73 3.27 1.84
C PHE A 89 6.45 3.05 3.17
N ALA A 90 5.70 2.77 4.24
CA ALA A 90 6.27 2.52 5.56
C ALA A 90 7.25 1.33 5.53
N ALA A 91 6.85 0.23 4.90
CA ALA A 91 7.66 -0.99 4.80
C ALA A 91 8.98 -0.75 4.04
N PHE A 92 8.95 -0.07 2.90
CA PHE A 92 10.16 0.20 2.11
C PHE A 92 11.08 1.20 2.79
N SER A 93 10.52 2.25 3.41
CA SER A 93 11.29 3.20 4.22
C SER A 93 12.00 2.49 5.39
N GLU A 94 11.28 1.64 6.13
CA GLU A 94 11.82 0.83 7.22
C GLU A 94 12.93 -0.15 6.76
N MET A 95 12.81 -0.68 5.55
CA MET A 95 13.84 -1.54 4.93
C MET A 95 15.07 -0.77 4.41
N GLY A 96 15.10 0.56 4.56
CA GLY A 96 16.21 1.41 4.16
C GLY A 96 16.26 1.71 2.66
N PHE A 97 15.12 1.64 1.95
CA PHE A 97 15.04 2.06 0.55
C PHE A 97 14.85 3.56 0.44
N THR A 98 15.51 4.17 -0.55
CA THR A 98 15.19 5.54 -0.99
C THR A 98 14.08 5.47 -2.03
N LEU A 99 13.09 6.36 -1.91
CA LEU A 99 11.96 6.45 -2.84
C LEU A 99 12.17 7.59 -3.85
N ASP A 100 12.08 7.27 -5.13
CA ASP A 100 12.05 8.24 -6.24
C ASP A 100 10.59 8.47 -6.67
N ARG A 101 10.07 9.68 -6.42
CA ARG A 101 8.71 10.10 -6.77
C ARG A 101 8.65 10.96 -8.03
N SER A 102 9.75 11.06 -8.80
CA SER A 102 9.82 11.89 -10.01
C SER A 102 8.85 11.48 -11.13
N LYS A 103 8.33 10.25 -11.06
CA LYS A 103 7.37 9.69 -12.04
C LYS A 103 6.29 8.89 -11.31
N PRO A 104 5.02 8.98 -11.74
CA PRO A 104 3.88 8.36 -11.06
C PRO A 104 3.72 6.85 -11.33
N THR A 105 4.58 6.24 -12.13
CA THR A 105 4.44 4.83 -12.53
C THR A 105 5.80 4.25 -12.86
N PRO A 106 6.17 3.03 -12.40
CA PRO A 106 5.43 2.17 -11.46
C PRO A 106 5.20 2.85 -10.11
N ASP A 107 4.23 2.36 -9.34
CA ASP A 107 3.78 3.00 -8.08
C ASP A 107 4.93 3.31 -7.10
N PHE A 108 5.98 2.47 -7.07
CA PHE A 108 7.22 2.74 -6.35
C PHE A 108 8.46 2.54 -7.21
N ARG A 109 9.38 3.50 -7.11
CA ARG A 109 10.72 3.45 -7.69
C ARG A 109 11.70 3.54 -6.54
N LEU A 110 12.37 2.44 -6.25
CA LEU A 110 13.17 2.29 -5.05
C LEU A 110 14.65 2.14 -5.42
N SER A 111 15.53 2.64 -4.56
CA SER A 111 16.95 2.35 -4.64
C SER A 111 17.54 2.00 -3.27
N LYS A 112 18.59 1.17 -3.28
CA LYS A 112 19.43 0.88 -2.11
C LYS A 112 20.86 0.71 -2.59
N GLY A 113 21.70 1.70 -2.30
CA GLY A 113 23.00 1.85 -2.99
C GLY A 113 22.80 2.00 -4.50
N ASP A 114 23.58 1.27 -5.29
CA ASP A 114 23.52 1.33 -6.76
C ASP A 114 22.41 0.46 -7.38
N GLN A 115 21.67 -0.30 -6.56
CA GLN A 115 20.60 -1.17 -7.03
C GLN A 115 19.26 -0.44 -7.05
N LYS A 116 18.50 -0.66 -8.13
CA LYS A 116 17.13 -0.15 -8.29
C LYS A 116 16.13 -1.30 -8.28
N VAL A 117 14.95 -1.09 -7.72
CA VAL A 117 13.81 -2.01 -7.83
C VAL A 117 12.54 -1.21 -8.05
N PHE A 118 11.67 -1.75 -8.88
CA PHE A 118 10.42 -1.11 -9.26
C PHE A 118 9.26 -1.96 -8.77
N VAL A 119 8.26 -1.33 -8.17
CA VAL A 119 7.11 -2.02 -7.59
C VAL A 119 5.83 -1.41 -8.14
N GLU A 120 4.93 -2.27 -8.60
CA GLU A 120 3.55 -1.93 -8.91
C GLU A 120 2.65 -2.52 -7.80
N ALA A 121 1.84 -1.69 -7.16
CA ALA A 121 0.97 -2.06 -6.06
C ALA A 121 -0.44 -2.38 -6.59
N VAL A 122 -1.08 -3.41 -6.04
CA VAL A 122 -2.46 -3.77 -6.38
C VAL A 122 -3.14 -4.46 -5.20
N THR A 123 -4.45 -4.27 -5.06
CA THR A 123 -5.27 -5.01 -4.09
C THR A 123 -6.27 -5.92 -4.81
N ALA A 124 -6.47 -7.10 -4.26
CA ALA A 124 -7.50 -8.05 -4.65
C ALA A 124 -8.79 -7.78 -3.88
N ASN A 125 -9.43 -6.65 -4.19
CA ASN A 125 -10.68 -6.26 -3.55
C ASN A 125 -11.81 -7.24 -3.92
N PRO A 126 -12.72 -7.57 -2.98
CA PRO A 126 -13.91 -8.35 -3.28
C PRO A 126 -14.76 -7.65 -4.35
N SER A 127 -15.52 -8.44 -5.10
CA SER A 127 -16.45 -7.89 -6.10
C SER A 127 -17.51 -7.02 -5.41
N PHE A 128 -17.95 -5.95 -6.08
CA PHE A 128 -18.95 -5.01 -5.58
C PHE A 128 -20.14 -5.74 -4.93
N GLY A 129 -20.41 -5.47 -3.64
CA GLY A 129 -21.57 -5.97 -2.90
C GLY A 129 -21.25 -6.89 -1.73
N GLU A 130 -20.07 -7.53 -1.70
CA GLU A 130 -19.60 -8.30 -0.53
C GLU A 130 -18.70 -7.41 0.35
N GLN A 131 -19.30 -6.43 1.01
CA GLN A 131 -18.62 -5.78 2.11
C GLN A 131 -18.76 -6.67 3.35
N PHE A 132 -17.65 -7.05 3.97
CA PHE A 132 -17.68 -7.65 5.28
C PHE A 132 -18.34 -6.66 6.25
N ASP A 133 -19.15 -7.17 7.17
CA ASP A 133 -19.62 -6.36 8.30
C ASP A 133 -18.39 -5.96 9.13
N ILE A 134 -17.91 -4.74 8.89
CA ILE A 134 -16.77 -4.15 9.59
C ILE A 134 -17.07 -3.84 11.06
N SER A 135 -18.32 -4.02 11.49
CA SER A 135 -18.77 -3.84 12.88
C SER A 135 -18.82 -5.18 13.64
N GLY A 136 -18.75 -6.30 12.94
CA GLY A 136 -18.88 -7.65 13.48
C GLY A 136 -17.54 -8.37 13.69
N PRO A 137 -17.54 -9.50 14.43
CA PRO A 137 -16.39 -10.38 14.45
C PRO A 137 -16.07 -10.87 13.03
N PRO A 138 -14.78 -11.15 12.71
CA PRO A 138 -14.43 -11.70 11.42
C PRO A 138 -15.23 -12.98 11.16
N PRO A 139 -15.64 -13.23 9.91
CA PRO A 139 -16.32 -14.47 9.58
C PRO A 139 -15.44 -15.68 9.96
N PRO A 140 -16.06 -16.81 10.36
CA PRO A 140 -15.30 -18.02 10.59
C PRO A 140 -14.55 -18.43 9.31
N PRO A 141 -13.40 -19.12 9.44
CA PRO A 141 -12.70 -19.63 8.27
C PRO A 141 -13.62 -20.56 7.46
N PRO A 142 -13.45 -20.64 6.13
CA PRO A 142 -14.22 -21.54 5.28
C PRO A 142 -14.16 -22.99 5.80
N GLU A 143 -15.29 -23.70 5.78
CA GLU A 143 -15.38 -25.10 6.24
C GLU A 143 -14.37 -26.00 5.51
N ASN A 144 -14.18 -25.77 4.21
CA ASN A 144 -13.16 -26.43 3.40
C ASN A 144 -12.06 -25.44 3.00
N PHE A 145 -11.15 -25.17 3.94
CA PHE A 145 -10.05 -24.25 3.75
C PHE A 145 -9.14 -24.62 2.57
N ALA A 146 -8.88 -25.91 2.34
CA ALA A 146 -8.06 -26.36 1.21
C ALA A 146 -8.70 -26.00 -0.13
N HIS A 147 -10.00 -26.29 -0.30
CA HIS A 147 -10.73 -25.91 -1.51
C HIS A 147 -10.73 -24.39 -1.73
N TYR A 148 -10.95 -23.61 -0.68
CA TYR A 148 -10.94 -22.15 -0.73
C TYR A 148 -9.59 -21.61 -1.26
N ILE A 149 -8.49 -22.11 -0.71
CA ILE A 149 -7.13 -21.71 -1.13
C ILE A 149 -6.83 -22.16 -2.57
N GLU A 150 -7.23 -23.37 -2.96
CA GLU A 150 -6.91 -23.92 -4.28
C GLU A 150 -7.78 -23.39 -5.42
N ASN A 151 -9.02 -22.97 -5.13
CA ASN A 151 -10.01 -22.66 -6.17
C ASN A 151 -10.49 -21.20 -6.14
N GLU A 152 -10.73 -20.63 -4.95
CA GLU A 152 -11.33 -19.30 -4.83
C GLU A 152 -10.28 -18.19 -4.80
N MET A 153 -9.20 -18.38 -4.01
CA MET A 153 -8.12 -17.40 -3.94
C MET A 153 -7.47 -17.10 -5.31
N PRO A 154 -7.16 -18.09 -6.17
CA PRO A 154 -6.64 -17.79 -7.50
C PRO A 154 -7.57 -16.93 -8.36
N GLN A 155 -8.89 -17.05 -8.19
CA GLN A 155 -9.86 -16.23 -8.90
C GLN A 155 -9.87 -14.78 -8.39
N LYS A 156 -9.80 -14.60 -7.06
CA LYS A 156 -9.73 -13.28 -6.42
C LYS A 156 -8.49 -12.50 -6.86
N PHE A 157 -7.33 -13.16 -6.90
CA PHE A 157 -6.05 -12.54 -7.22
C PHE A 157 -5.77 -12.48 -8.73
N GLY A 158 -6.42 -13.34 -9.53
CA GLY A 158 -6.17 -13.48 -10.96
C GLY A 158 -6.47 -12.21 -11.77
N SER A 159 -7.62 -11.58 -11.53
CA SER A 159 -8.04 -10.38 -12.27
C SER A 159 -7.15 -9.14 -12.00
N PRO A 160 -6.87 -8.78 -10.72
CA PRO A 160 -5.93 -7.70 -10.42
C PRO A 160 -4.53 -7.97 -10.98
N LEU A 161 -4.01 -9.19 -10.80
CA LEU A 161 -2.68 -9.56 -11.29
C LEU A 161 -2.59 -9.46 -12.81
N ARG A 162 -3.56 -10.04 -13.54
CA ARG A 162 -3.63 -9.96 -15.01
C ARG A 162 -3.65 -8.51 -15.50
N SER A 163 -4.42 -7.65 -14.82
CA SER A 163 -4.54 -6.23 -15.18
C SER A 163 -3.20 -5.51 -15.05
N LYS A 164 -2.42 -5.77 -14.00
CA LYS A 164 -1.08 -5.16 -13.81
C LYS A 164 -0.03 -5.77 -14.75
N VAL A 165 0.01 -7.11 -14.88
CA VAL A 165 0.96 -7.82 -15.76
C VAL A 165 0.81 -7.36 -17.21
N THR A 166 -0.42 -7.15 -17.68
CA THR A 166 -0.67 -6.75 -19.08
C THR A 166 -0.08 -5.38 -19.41
N LYS A 167 0.09 -4.48 -18.42
CA LYS A 167 0.73 -3.17 -18.62
C LYS A 167 2.22 -3.28 -18.96
N ALA A 168 2.86 -4.39 -18.58
CA ALA A 168 4.25 -4.70 -18.91
C ALA A 168 5.25 -3.57 -18.58
N TYR A 169 5.08 -2.88 -17.44
CA TYR A 169 5.92 -1.73 -17.08
C TYR A 169 7.42 -2.07 -16.96
N TRP A 170 7.78 -3.33 -16.72
CA TRP A 170 9.17 -3.80 -16.80
C TRP A 170 9.82 -3.65 -18.18
N LYS A 171 9.05 -3.37 -19.24
CA LYS A 171 9.56 -3.07 -20.58
C LYS A 171 9.82 -1.57 -20.81
N ALA A 172 9.42 -0.69 -19.89
CA ALA A 172 9.64 0.74 -20.04
C ALA A 172 11.16 1.06 -20.04
N PRO A 173 11.64 2.02 -20.86
CA PRO A 173 13.08 2.28 -21.00
C PRO A 173 13.83 2.57 -19.70
N ASP A 174 13.18 3.21 -18.73
CA ASP A 174 13.74 3.59 -17.43
C ASP A 174 13.54 2.54 -16.32
N VAL A 175 12.85 1.44 -16.63
CA VAL A 175 12.60 0.30 -15.72
C VAL A 175 13.37 -0.94 -16.20
N ALA A 176 13.44 -1.14 -17.52
CA ALA A 176 14.03 -2.31 -18.15
C ALA A 176 15.46 -2.59 -17.67
N GLY A 177 15.76 -3.88 -17.46
CA GLY A 177 17.05 -4.32 -16.94
C GLY A 177 17.17 -4.31 -15.40
N ASN A 178 16.15 -3.84 -14.68
CA ASN A 178 16.11 -3.86 -13.22
C ASN A 178 15.02 -4.81 -12.69
N PRO A 179 15.14 -5.30 -11.44
CA PRO A 179 14.08 -6.04 -10.75
C PRO A 179 12.73 -5.30 -10.77
N PHE A 180 11.66 -6.03 -11.08
CA PHE A 180 10.28 -5.56 -11.08
C PHE A 180 9.41 -6.48 -10.21
N VAL A 181 8.61 -5.89 -9.33
CA VAL A 181 7.78 -6.58 -8.35
C VAL A 181 6.33 -6.14 -8.52
N ILE A 182 5.40 -7.08 -8.38
CA ILE A 182 3.98 -6.77 -8.18
C ILE A 182 3.67 -7.04 -6.71
N ALA A 183 3.39 -5.98 -5.96
CA ALA A 183 3.01 -6.05 -4.56
C ALA A 183 1.48 -6.17 -4.47
N ILE A 184 0.99 -7.37 -4.19
CA ILE A 184 -0.43 -7.71 -4.14
C ILE A 184 -0.88 -8.01 -2.71
N ALA A 185 -2.02 -7.45 -2.32
CA ALA A 185 -2.71 -7.70 -1.04
C ALA A 185 -4.15 -8.16 -1.27
#